data_AF-A0AAD4LK97-F1
#
_entry.id   AF-A0AAD4LK97-F1
#
_cell.length_a   1.000
_cell.length_b   1.000
_cell.length_c   1.000
_cell.angle_alpha   90.00
_cell.angle_beta   90.00
_cell.angle_gamma   90.00
#
_symmetry.space_group_name_H-M   'P 1'
#
loop_
_entity.id
_entity.type
_entity.pdbx_description
1 polymer ?
#
loop_
_entity_poly.entity_id
_entity_poly.type
_entity_poly.pdbx_seq_one_letter_code
_entity_poly.pdbx_strand_id
1 'polypeptide(L)'
;MRGTLRAPFRAISPRDAILILLGAASMHLFSFLFPPVHDSSSSILFDTRLPSQDSQTNVSPVLLDTWQSPSSTTPNLGSEMPHTELISHAPGWTIFRNLYMADGTLFILTPNPESFPDIKFMTSTGLPALNSPESIAERMPTARDLSFISPEEAHRRWGRDHPTRELNRIFPIDGSTLLFNDPGQFLNHYYHFCAELLFGAWAFWHGTFGGASSGSLIPPFTRAIFPHASGEEWRDGPGMNSFFLRSAWPSLTVETRIDWSDRVSATSLRAGERNGRAWWFDTVLLSDRSAAFRGPECGERTQRTAAEAIKGVVERAGRTGFLERGWWDPVRLSVLRFAGISPRTLDIGPRAFKRVERGSSHNGGVEEVVVTYITRQGVRRHLVNEDHEGLVRALEEMCERRGWELNVVHMERLSKEEQLAVAARTTFLIGVHGNGLTHLIMMPITPISTVIELFYPEGYAHDYEWTTRALGMKHFAVWNDTSTTYPKWTWPNYPEGFQGPQIPVHGPYVAKLIEDRADGNLP
;
A
#
# COMPACT_ATOMS: atom_id res chain seq x y z
N MET A 1 -48.69 -9.16 -13.09
CA MET A 1 -49.04 -10.37 -12.31
C MET A 1 -47.76 -10.92 -11.70
N ARG A 2 -47.74 -11.10 -10.37
CA ARG A 2 -46.57 -11.53 -9.58
C ARG A 2 -46.25 -13.01 -9.84
N GLY A 3 -44.98 -13.34 -10.04
CA GLY A 3 -44.45 -14.70 -9.99
C GLY A 3 -43.35 -14.78 -8.92
N THR A 4 -43.67 -15.43 -7.80
CA THR A 4 -42.77 -15.70 -6.68
C THR A 4 -41.91 -16.94 -6.95
N LEU A 5 -40.58 -16.79 -6.94
CA LEU A 5 -39.64 -17.91 -6.90
C LEU A 5 -39.33 -18.24 -5.43
N ARG A 6 -39.84 -19.38 -4.93
CA ARG A 6 -39.34 -20.04 -3.70
C ARG A 6 -38.48 -21.21 -4.14
N ALA A 7 -37.20 -21.22 -3.73
CA ALA A 7 -36.35 -22.39 -3.86
C ALA A 7 -36.77 -23.48 -2.84
N PRO A 8 -36.74 -24.77 -3.18
CA PRO A 8 -37.09 -25.83 -2.24
C PRO A 8 -35.92 -26.10 -1.28
N PHE A 9 -36.20 -26.16 0.02
CA PHE A 9 -35.27 -26.67 1.01
C PHE A 9 -34.96 -28.15 0.70
N ARG A 10 -33.69 -28.48 0.48
CA ARG A 10 -33.22 -29.87 0.41
C ARG A 10 -33.45 -30.53 1.77
N ALA A 11 -34.18 -31.65 1.78
CA ALA A 11 -34.33 -32.47 2.98
C ALA A 11 -32.97 -33.05 3.40
N ILE A 12 -32.63 -32.91 4.67
CA ILE A 12 -31.40 -33.43 5.28
C ILE A 12 -31.42 -34.95 5.12
N SER A 13 -30.42 -35.52 4.45
CA SER A 13 -30.33 -36.96 4.27
C SER A 13 -29.89 -37.64 5.58
N PRO A 14 -30.18 -38.94 5.78
CA PRO A 14 -29.70 -39.68 6.95
C PRO A 14 -28.18 -39.61 7.12
N ARG A 15 -27.44 -39.48 6.01
CA ARG A 15 -25.98 -39.28 6.01
C ARG A 15 -25.60 -37.93 6.61
N ASP A 16 -26.32 -36.86 6.27
CA ASP A 16 -26.06 -35.51 6.80
C ASP A 16 -26.35 -35.45 8.29
N ALA A 17 -27.43 -36.11 8.74
CA ALA A 17 -27.75 -36.23 10.16
C ALA A 17 -26.65 -36.99 10.95
N ILE A 18 -26.13 -38.09 10.38
CA ILE A 18 -25.02 -38.85 10.99
C ILE A 18 -23.74 -38.01 11.05
N LEU A 19 -23.41 -37.26 10.00
CA LEU A 19 -22.21 -36.41 9.98
C LEU A 19 -22.30 -35.26 10.99
N ILE A 20 -23.49 -34.66 11.14
CA ILE A 20 -23.73 -33.62 12.17
C ILE A 20 -23.58 -34.21 13.57
N LEU A 21 -24.15 -35.39 13.83
CA LEU A 21 -24.04 -36.07 15.12
C LEU A 21 -22.59 -36.49 15.43
N LEU A 22 -21.86 -36.98 14.42
CA LEU A 22 -20.45 -37.34 14.56
C LEU A 22 -19.60 -36.10 14.87
N GLY A 23 -19.82 -35.00 14.15
CA GLY A 23 -19.12 -33.73 14.40
C GLY A 23 -19.42 -33.16 15.79
N ALA A 24 -20.68 -33.18 16.22
CA ALA A 24 -21.08 -32.75 17.55
C ALA A 24 -20.45 -33.63 18.65
N ALA A 25 -20.45 -34.95 18.47
CA ALA A 25 -19.83 -35.90 19.39
C ALA A 25 -18.30 -35.70 19.48
N SER A 26 -17.62 -35.49 18.35
CA SER A 26 -16.18 -35.21 18.31
C SER A 26 -15.82 -33.90 19.01
N MET A 27 -16.61 -32.83 18.81
CA MET A 27 -16.41 -31.55 19.52
C MET A 27 -16.62 -31.72 21.02
N HIS A 28 -17.63 -32.47 21.43
CA HIS A 28 -17.91 -32.71 22.84
C HIS A 28 -16.83 -33.57 23.51
N LEU A 29 -16.27 -34.54 22.78
CA LEU A 29 -15.14 -35.36 23.24
C LEU A 29 -13.87 -34.51 23.37
N PHE A 30 -13.62 -33.60 22.42
CA PHE A 30 -12.48 -32.69 22.45
C PHE A 30 -12.56 -31.73 23.64
N SER A 31 -13.72 -31.11 23.90
CA SER A 31 -13.91 -30.24 25.07
C SER A 31 -13.82 -31.00 26.41
N PHE A 32 -14.09 -32.30 26.43
CA PHE A 32 -13.98 -33.13 27.63
C PHE A 32 -12.54 -33.59 27.90
N LEU A 33 -11.78 -33.92 26.85
CA LEU A 33 -10.38 -34.35 26.95
C LEU A 33 -9.41 -33.18 27.09
N PHE A 34 -9.79 -31.99 26.62
CA PHE A 34 -8.98 -30.76 26.67
C PHE A 34 -9.81 -29.62 27.26
N PRO A 35 -10.07 -29.62 28.58
CA PRO A 35 -10.72 -28.49 29.23
C PRO A 35 -9.86 -27.22 29.04
N PRO A 36 -10.47 -26.05 28.80
CA PRO A 36 -9.73 -24.80 28.66
C PRO A 36 -8.96 -24.55 29.95
N VAL A 37 -7.68 -24.20 29.80
CA VAL A 37 -6.84 -23.71 30.91
C VAL A 37 -7.47 -22.41 31.40
N HIS A 38 -8.22 -22.50 32.49
CA HIS A 38 -8.62 -21.34 33.27
C HIS A 38 -7.36 -20.77 33.93
N ASP A 39 -6.82 -19.69 33.37
CA ASP A 39 -5.84 -18.86 34.08
C ASP A 39 -6.61 -18.03 35.12
N SER A 40 -6.79 -18.63 36.30
CA SER A 40 -7.40 -17.98 37.44
C SER A 40 -6.38 -17.08 38.14
N SER A 41 -6.65 -15.78 38.12
CA SER A 41 -6.31 -14.84 39.19
C SER A 41 -4.81 -14.58 39.44
N SER A 42 -4.22 -13.69 38.65
CA SER A 42 -3.10 -12.86 39.13
C SER A 42 -3.58 -11.41 39.32
N SER A 43 -4.21 -11.15 40.46
CA SER A 43 -4.28 -9.78 40.98
C SER A 43 -2.87 -9.30 41.27
N ILE A 44 -2.34 -8.40 40.45
CA ILE A 44 -1.08 -7.71 40.74
C ILE A 44 -1.34 -6.77 41.91
N LEU A 45 -1.00 -7.23 43.12
CA LEU A 45 -0.88 -6.40 44.31
C LEU A 45 0.49 -5.74 44.26
N PHE A 46 0.52 -4.41 44.14
CA PHE A 46 1.75 -3.64 44.38
C PHE A 46 2.03 -3.63 45.89
N ASP A 47 2.95 -4.50 46.33
CA ASP A 47 3.51 -4.44 47.68
C ASP A 47 4.69 -3.45 47.69
N THR A 48 4.42 -2.21 48.14
CA THR A 48 5.44 -1.16 48.28
C THR A 48 6.14 -1.24 49.63
N ARG A 49 6.85 -2.35 49.90
CA ARG A 49 7.76 -2.44 51.04
C ARG A 49 9.14 -2.88 50.58
N LEU A 50 9.99 -1.90 50.28
CA LEU A 50 11.44 -2.12 50.20
C LEU A 50 12.01 -2.20 51.63
N PRO A 51 12.96 -3.12 51.90
CA PRO A 51 13.69 -3.13 53.15
C PRO A 51 14.66 -1.96 53.21
N SER A 52 14.64 -1.23 54.32
CA SER A 52 15.63 -0.21 54.67
C SER A 52 17.00 -0.84 54.86
N GLN A 53 17.93 -0.59 53.93
CA GLN A 53 19.35 -0.70 54.19
C GLN A 53 19.99 0.68 54.11
N ASP A 54 20.50 1.11 55.26
CA ASP A 54 21.33 2.30 55.42
C ASP A 54 22.58 2.22 54.54
N SER A 55 22.75 3.21 53.69
CA SER A 55 24.05 3.57 53.11
C SER A 55 24.04 5.07 52.83
N GLN A 56 24.61 5.82 53.77
CA GLN A 56 24.86 7.25 53.65
C GLN A 56 25.76 7.51 52.44
N THR A 57 25.18 8.06 51.37
CA THR A 57 25.92 8.80 50.35
C THR A 57 25.26 10.15 50.20
N ASN A 58 26.01 11.20 50.52
CA ASN A 58 25.62 12.59 50.31
C ASN A 58 25.50 12.85 48.80
N VAL A 59 24.30 12.70 48.26
CA VAL A 59 23.93 13.21 46.95
C VAL A 59 22.96 14.35 47.20
N SER A 60 23.40 15.57 46.92
CA SER A 60 22.54 16.76 46.96
C SER A 60 21.26 16.49 46.16
N PRO A 61 20.07 16.87 46.66
CA PRO A 61 18.85 16.73 45.89
C PRO A 61 18.98 17.67 44.69
N VAL A 62 19.22 17.10 43.51
CA VAL A 62 18.86 17.76 42.26
C VAL A 62 17.36 17.93 42.36
N LEU A 63 16.94 19.18 42.63
CA LEU A 63 15.55 19.59 42.53
C LEU A 63 15.08 19.08 41.17
N LEU A 64 14.14 18.14 41.22
CA LEU A 64 13.46 17.62 40.05
C LEU A 64 12.79 18.83 39.42
N ASP A 65 13.44 19.38 38.39
CA ASP A 65 12.96 20.53 37.67
C ASP A 65 11.58 20.15 37.16
N THR A 66 10.60 20.91 37.65
CA THR A 66 9.18 20.90 37.32
C THR A 66 8.76 19.88 36.25
N TRP A 67 7.98 18.87 36.66
CA TRP A 67 6.97 18.32 35.76
C TRP A 67 6.09 19.51 35.34
N GLN A 68 6.43 20.13 34.22
CA GLN A 68 5.55 21.05 33.54
C GLN A 68 4.30 20.23 33.25
N SER A 69 3.22 20.53 33.98
CA SER A 69 1.90 20.07 33.58
C SER A 69 1.75 20.42 32.11
N PRO A 70 1.36 19.48 31.23
CA PRO A 70 1.16 19.82 29.82
C PRO A 70 0.28 21.06 29.77
N SER A 71 0.81 22.11 29.13
CA SER A 71 0.13 23.38 28.92
C SER A 71 -1.31 23.09 28.51
N SER A 72 -2.27 23.73 29.17
CA SER A 72 -3.71 23.53 28.98
C SER A 72 -4.11 23.51 27.50
N THR A 73 -4.15 22.33 26.89
CA THR A 73 -4.76 22.11 25.58
C THR A 73 -6.20 21.76 25.85
N THR A 74 -7.11 22.66 25.50
CA THR A 74 -8.53 22.33 25.42
C THR A 74 -8.67 21.06 24.57
N PRO A 75 -9.45 20.05 25.01
CA PRO A 75 -9.54 18.77 24.30
C PRO A 75 -10.21 18.87 22.93
N ASN A 76 -10.66 20.05 22.55
CA ASN A 76 -11.39 20.40 21.34
C ASN A 76 -10.80 21.66 20.68
N LEU A 77 -11.22 21.93 19.45
CA LEU A 77 -10.67 22.98 18.57
C LEU A 77 -10.96 24.44 19.00
N GLY A 78 -11.20 24.71 20.29
CA GLY A 78 -11.51 26.07 20.72
C GLY A 78 -12.89 26.51 20.23
N SER A 79 -13.03 27.78 19.84
CA SER A 79 -14.29 28.34 19.31
C SER A 79 -14.33 28.46 17.79
N GLU A 80 -13.17 28.53 17.15
CA GLU A 80 -13.04 28.64 15.70
C GLU A 80 -13.08 27.24 15.05
N MET A 81 -13.69 27.15 13.87
CA MET A 81 -13.74 25.92 13.08
C MET A 81 -13.00 26.19 11.76
N PRO A 82 -11.74 25.72 11.61
CA PRO A 82 -10.96 26.01 10.42
C PRO A 82 -11.61 25.40 9.17
N HIS A 83 -11.66 26.16 8.09
CA HIS A 83 -12.19 25.67 6.82
C HIS A 83 -11.29 24.58 6.23
N THR A 84 -11.90 23.62 5.55
CA THR A 84 -11.18 22.58 4.82
C THR A 84 -10.42 23.21 3.66
N GLU A 85 -9.13 22.89 3.53
CA GLU A 85 -8.29 23.33 2.42
C GLU A 85 -8.03 22.15 1.48
N LEU A 86 -8.16 22.37 0.17
CA LEU A 86 -7.73 21.41 -0.85
C LEU A 86 -6.26 21.65 -1.18
N ILE A 87 -5.38 20.74 -0.76
CA ILE A 87 -3.93 20.88 -0.96
C ILE A 87 -3.49 20.32 -2.32
N SER A 88 -4.04 19.16 -2.68
CA SER A 88 -3.73 18.49 -3.94
C SER A 88 -4.85 17.51 -4.31
N HIS A 89 -5.12 17.36 -5.61
CA HIS A 89 -6.14 16.44 -6.11
C HIS A 89 -5.74 15.79 -7.43
N ALA A 90 -6.03 14.50 -7.53
CA ALA A 90 -6.19 13.70 -8.74
C ALA A 90 -7.35 12.71 -8.52
N PRO A 91 -7.95 12.12 -9.55
CA PRO A 91 -8.98 11.10 -9.38
C PRO A 91 -8.53 9.98 -8.42
N GLY A 92 -9.28 9.79 -7.33
CA GLY A 92 -8.98 8.82 -6.28
C GLY A 92 -7.87 9.19 -5.31
N TRP A 93 -7.27 10.39 -5.41
CA TRP A 93 -6.19 10.86 -4.54
C TRP A 93 -6.40 12.32 -4.17
N THR A 94 -6.75 12.59 -2.91
CA THR A 94 -7.00 13.96 -2.46
C THR A 94 -6.31 14.23 -1.13
N ILE A 95 -5.53 15.31 -1.05
CA ILE A 95 -4.95 15.78 0.21
C ILE A 95 -5.76 16.97 0.70
N PHE A 96 -6.30 16.84 1.90
CA PHE A 96 -7.01 17.90 2.61
C PHE A 96 -6.20 18.39 3.81
N ARG A 97 -6.39 19.66 4.17
CA ARG A 97 -6.25 20.10 5.56
C ARG A 97 -7.61 20.37 6.18
N ASN A 98 -7.73 20.17 7.48
CA ASN A 98 -8.95 20.41 8.25
C ASN A 98 -10.15 19.60 7.75
N LEU A 99 -10.02 18.27 7.71
CA LEU A 99 -11.12 17.38 7.32
C LEU A 99 -11.88 16.91 8.56
N TYR A 100 -13.21 16.93 8.50
CA TYR A 100 -14.05 16.55 9.64
C TYR A 100 -14.70 15.18 9.40
N MET A 101 -14.96 14.43 10.47
CA MET A 101 -15.74 13.19 10.42
C MET A 101 -16.75 13.13 11.54
N ALA A 102 -18.01 12.82 11.20
CA ALA A 102 -19.04 12.49 12.16
C ALA A 102 -19.98 11.43 11.59
N ASP A 103 -20.35 10.45 12.42
CA ASP A 103 -21.30 9.38 12.06
C ASP A 103 -20.89 8.62 10.77
N GLY A 104 -19.58 8.47 10.54
CA GLY A 104 -19.01 7.80 9.37
C GLY A 104 -18.94 8.64 8.11
N THR A 105 -19.56 9.82 8.09
CA THR A 105 -19.48 10.76 6.97
C THR A 105 -18.29 11.70 7.13
N LEU A 106 -17.52 11.86 6.05
CA LEU A 106 -16.51 12.90 5.94
C LEU A 106 -17.16 14.23 5.54
N PHE A 107 -16.71 15.34 6.14
CA PHE A 107 -17.24 16.67 5.87
C PHE A 107 -16.15 17.63 5.43
N ILE A 108 -16.42 18.31 4.31
CA ILE A 108 -15.66 19.46 3.82
C ILE A 108 -16.37 20.72 4.32
N LEU A 109 -15.74 21.43 5.24
CA LEU A 109 -16.24 22.70 5.79
C LEU A 109 -15.76 23.86 4.91
N THR A 110 -16.64 24.46 4.13
CA THR A 110 -16.29 25.56 3.22
C THR A 110 -17.50 26.45 2.93
N PRO A 111 -17.32 27.77 2.76
CA PRO A 111 -18.35 28.64 2.21
C PRO A 111 -18.54 28.46 0.68
N ASN A 112 -17.55 27.88 0.00
CA ASN A 112 -17.45 27.83 -1.47
C ASN A 112 -17.25 26.37 -1.96
N PRO A 113 -18.29 25.53 -1.93
CA PRO A 113 -18.20 24.11 -2.32
C PRO A 113 -17.78 23.91 -3.78
N GLU A 114 -18.11 24.85 -4.67
CA GLU A 114 -17.77 24.81 -6.09
C GLU A 114 -16.27 24.95 -6.39
N SER A 115 -15.46 25.33 -5.40
CA SER A 115 -14.00 25.36 -5.52
C SER A 115 -13.34 23.97 -5.41
N PHE A 116 -14.12 22.95 -5.04
CA PHE A 116 -13.66 21.57 -4.91
C PHE A 116 -14.10 20.72 -6.12
N PRO A 117 -13.30 19.71 -6.49
CA PRO A 117 -13.70 18.70 -7.46
C PRO A 117 -14.99 17.96 -7.05
N ASP A 118 -15.68 17.39 -8.04
CA ASP A 118 -16.83 16.51 -7.81
C ASP A 118 -16.42 15.31 -6.94
N ILE A 119 -17.19 15.03 -5.88
CA ILE A 119 -16.90 13.99 -4.88
C ILE A 119 -16.73 12.60 -5.50
N LYS A 120 -17.31 12.34 -6.69
CA LYS A 120 -17.12 11.09 -7.42
C LYS A 120 -15.66 10.85 -7.82
N PHE A 121 -14.86 11.91 -7.96
CA PHE A 121 -13.43 11.80 -8.23
C PHE A 121 -12.59 11.78 -6.95
N MET A 122 -13.19 11.98 -5.78
CA MET A 122 -12.48 11.95 -4.49
C MET A 122 -12.67 10.61 -3.77
N THR A 123 -13.88 10.04 -3.80
CA THR A 123 -14.24 8.88 -2.98
C THR A 123 -15.32 7.99 -3.62
N SER A 124 -15.68 6.93 -2.91
CA SER A 124 -16.73 5.97 -3.22
C SER A 124 -17.38 5.46 -1.94
N THR A 125 -18.35 4.55 -2.07
CA THR A 125 -19.01 3.89 -0.92
C THR A 125 -18.12 2.86 -0.20
N GLY A 126 -16.90 2.61 -0.68
CA GLY A 126 -15.98 1.61 -0.10
C GLY A 126 -16.37 0.14 -0.38
N LEU A 127 -17.35 -0.10 -1.26
CA LEU A 127 -17.77 -1.45 -1.64
C LEU A 127 -16.75 -2.14 -2.57
N PRO A 128 -16.73 -3.50 -2.61
CA PRO A 128 -15.91 -4.27 -3.55
C PRO A 128 -16.08 -3.81 -5.00
N ALA A 129 -14.96 -3.63 -5.70
CA ALA A 129 -14.92 -3.14 -7.08
C ALA A 129 -15.05 -4.31 -8.07
N LEU A 130 -16.26 -4.85 -8.21
CA LEU A 130 -16.59 -5.81 -9.25
C LEU A 130 -16.79 -5.07 -10.59
N ASN A 131 -16.39 -5.70 -11.69
CA ASN A 131 -16.54 -5.15 -13.03
C ASN A 131 -17.92 -5.49 -13.62
N SER A 132 -18.98 -5.02 -12.97
CA SER A 132 -20.35 -5.06 -13.51
C SER A 132 -20.99 -3.67 -13.46
N PRO A 133 -21.93 -3.36 -14.38
CA PRO A 133 -22.64 -2.07 -14.37
C PRO A 133 -23.29 -1.76 -13.00
N GLU A 134 -23.85 -2.78 -12.34
CA GLU A 134 -24.50 -2.66 -11.04
C GLU A 134 -23.49 -2.28 -9.96
N SER A 135 -22.36 -2.99 -9.87
CA SER A 135 -21.31 -2.67 -8.89
C SER A 135 -20.67 -1.30 -9.15
N ILE A 136 -20.53 -0.89 -10.41
CA ILE A 136 -20.06 0.46 -10.75
C ILE A 136 -21.03 1.53 -10.24
N ALA A 137 -22.34 1.32 -10.42
CA ALA A 137 -23.37 2.24 -9.96
C ALA A 137 -23.45 2.31 -8.42
N GLU A 138 -23.41 1.16 -7.73
CA GLU A 138 -23.45 1.07 -6.26
C GLU A 138 -22.23 1.71 -5.58
N ARG A 139 -21.11 1.84 -6.30
CA ARG A 139 -19.90 2.50 -5.80
C ARG A 139 -19.90 4.02 -5.96
N MET A 140 -20.94 4.62 -6.55
CA MET A 140 -21.03 6.07 -6.64
C MET A 140 -21.22 6.67 -5.24
N PRO A 141 -20.38 7.63 -4.83
CA PRO A 141 -20.49 8.19 -3.50
C PRO A 141 -21.78 8.99 -3.34
N THR A 142 -22.22 9.07 -2.10
CA THR A 142 -23.39 9.81 -1.65
C THR A 142 -22.98 10.81 -0.57
N ALA A 143 -23.94 11.63 -0.12
CA ALA A 143 -23.73 12.53 1.02
C ALA A 143 -23.43 11.78 2.34
N ARG A 144 -23.56 10.44 2.40
CA ARG A 144 -23.12 9.63 3.54
C ARG A 144 -21.63 9.37 3.56
N ASP A 145 -20.97 9.44 2.41
CA ASP A 145 -19.54 9.13 2.28
C ASP A 145 -18.71 10.42 2.44
N LEU A 146 -19.09 11.48 1.72
CA LEU A 146 -18.45 12.80 1.76
C LEU A 146 -19.50 13.89 1.46
N SER A 147 -19.59 14.91 2.31
CA SER A 147 -20.53 16.03 2.16
C SER A 147 -19.86 17.38 2.39
N PHE A 148 -20.32 18.40 1.66
CA PHE A 148 -20.02 19.79 1.96
C PHE A 148 -20.95 20.32 3.05
N ILE A 149 -20.43 21.17 3.95
CA ILE A 149 -21.21 21.90 4.95
C ILE A 149 -20.73 23.35 5.04
N SER A 150 -21.65 24.29 5.26
CA SER A 150 -21.32 25.70 5.48
C SER A 150 -20.85 25.95 6.92
N PRO A 151 -20.17 27.07 7.19
CA PRO A 151 -19.83 27.49 8.56
C PRO A 151 -21.05 27.53 9.51
N GLU A 152 -22.20 28.00 9.04
CA GLU A 152 -23.43 28.07 9.83
C GLU A 152 -23.97 26.68 10.16
N GLU A 153 -23.91 25.74 9.20
CA GLU A 153 -24.31 24.35 9.42
C GLU A 153 -23.35 23.63 10.38
N ALA A 154 -22.04 23.83 10.24
CA ALA A 154 -21.05 23.29 11.18
C ALA A 154 -21.27 23.83 12.60
N HIS A 155 -21.56 25.12 12.74
CA HIS A 155 -21.90 25.73 14.02
C HIS A 155 -23.19 25.15 14.60
N ARG A 156 -24.22 24.92 13.78
CA ARG A 156 -25.45 24.26 14.23
C ARG A 156 -25.23 22.82 14.69
N ARG A 157 -24.35 22.08 14.01
CA ARG A 157 -24.06 20.67 14.31
C ARG A 157 -23.18 20.48 15.54
N TRP A 158 -22.11 21.26 15.63
CA TRP A 158 -21.01 21.03 16.57
C TRP A 158 -20.66 22.25 17.43
N GLY A 159 -21.25 23.40 17.15
CA GLY A 159 -21.21 24.55 18.04
C GLY A 159 -22.05 24.33 19.30
N ARG A 160 -21.95 25.28 20.23
CA ARG A 160 -22.77 25.32 21.44
C ARG A 160 -23.63 26.56 21.40
N ASP A 161 -24.81 26.46 22.01
CA ASP A 161 -25.91 27.44 21.87
C ASP A 161 -25.58 28.84 22.43
N HIS A 162 -24.50 29.00 23.21
CA HIS A 162 -24.12 30.28 23.82
C HIS A 162 -22.83 30.86 23.21
N PRO A 163 -22.86 32.11 22.69
CA PRO A 163 -21.71 32.75 22.04
C PRO A 163 -20.59 33.18 23.01
N THR A 164 -20.72 32.91 24.30
CA THR A 164 -19.74 33.29 25.32
C THR A 164 -18.90 32.07 25.72
N ARG A 165 -17.71 31.94 25.12
CA ARG A 165 -16.58 31.12 25.58
C ARG A 165 -16.76 29.59 25.63
N GLU A 166 -17.88 29.02 25.20
CA GLU A 166 -18.00 27.57 25.17
C GLU A 166 -17.29 26.97 23.94
N LEU A 167 -16.41 26.00 24.21
CA LEU A 167 -15.61 25.32 23.21
C LEU A 167 -16.48 24.42 22.33
N ASN A 168 -16.16 24.33 21.03
CA ASN A 168 -16.86 23.48 20.08
C ASN A 168 -16.84 21.99 20.48
N ARG A 169 -17.69 21.16 19.87
CA ARG A 169 -17.76 19.70 20.10
C ARG A 169 -16.92 18.93 19.06
N ILE A 170 -15.78 19.51 18.68
CA ILE A 170 -14.90 18.98 17.65
C ILE A 170 -13.55 18.64 18.28
N PHE A 171 -13.16 17.37 18.18
CA PHE A 171 -12.00 16.82 18.88
C PHE A 171 -10.88 16.53 17.88
N PRO A 172 -9.66 17.05 18.11
CA PRO A 172 -8.58 16.94 17.15
C PRO A 172 -7.96 15.54 17.13
N ILE A 173 -7.59 15.11 15.93
CA ILE A 173 -6.79 13.93 15.62
C ILE A 173 -5.52 14.44 14.94
N ASP A 174 -4.48 14.62 15.73
CA ASP A 174 -3.25 15.27 15.30
C ASP A 174 -2.43 14.42 14.30
N GLY A 175 -1.68 15.12 13.46
CA GLY A 175 -0.73 14.55 12.51
C GLY A 175 -1.35 14.17 11.16
N SER A 176 -0.55 13.48 10.34
CA SER A 176 -0.92 13.14 8.96
C SER A 176 -1.55 11.75 8.87
N THR A 177 -2.77 11.70 8.33
CA THR A 177 -3.56 10.49 8.18
C THR A 177 -3.62 10.02 6.74
N LEU A 178 -3.27 8.76 6.49
CA LEU A 178 -3.58 8.03 5.28
C LEU A 178 -4.94 7.35 5.46
N LEU A 179 -5.97 7.85 4.79
CA LEU A 179 -7.31 7.26 4.83
C LEU A 179 -7.55 6.47 3.54
N PHE A 180 -7.46 5.15 3.62
CA PHE A 180 -7.60 4.24 2.49
C PHE A 180 -9.01 3.69 2.41
N ASN A 181 -9.88 4.28 1.58
CA ASN A 181 -11.28 3.88 1.45
C ASN A 181 -11.48 2.53 0.71
N ASP A 182 -10.39 1.86 0.34
CA ASP A 182 -10.42 0.56 -0.32
C ASP A 182 -10.99 -0.54 0.61
N PRO A 183 -11.85 -1.44 0.11
CA PRO A 183 -12.21 -2.66 0.83
C PRO A 183 -11.05 -3.66 0.84
N GLY A 184 -11.15 -4.68 1.69
CA GLY A 184 -10.16 -5.77 1.80
C GLY A 184 -9.85 -6.54 0.51
N GLN A 185 -10.68 -6.42 -0.55
CA GLN A 185 -10.62 -7.19 -1.79
C GLN A 185 -9.22 -7.26 -2.45
N PHE A 186 -8.45 -6.17 -2.41
CA PHE A 186 -7.12 -6.10 -3.03
C PHE A 186 -5.99 -5.88 -2.02
N LEU A 187 -6.31 -5.54 -0.77
CA LEU A 187 -5.31 -5.14 0.22
C LEU A 187 -4.43 -6.31 0.66
N ASN A 188 -4.92 -7.55 0.63
CA ASN A 188 -4.17 -8.75 1.01
C ASN A 188 -3.17 -9.25 -0.07
N HIS A 189 -2.85 -8.43 -1.07
CA HIS A 189 -1.95 -8.81 -2.16
C HIS A 189 -0.74 -7.87 -2.20
N TYR A 190 0.48 -8.43 -2.13
CA TYR A 190 1.72 -7.64 -2.01
C TYR A 190 1.87 -6.57 -3.08
N TYR A 191 1.57 -6.88 -4.34
CA TYR A 191 1.57 -5.88 -5.41
C TYR A 191 0.58 -4.72 -5.13
N HIS A 192 -0.70 -5.02 -4.93
CA HIS A 192 -1.75 -3.99 -4.80
C HIS A 192 -1.55 -3.13 -3.56
N PHE A 193 -1.02 -3.71 -2.47
CA PHE A 193 -0.75 -2.97 -1.25
C PHE A 193 0.53 -2.14 -1.35
N CYS A 194 1.68 -2.75 -1.65
CA CYS A 194 2.98 -2.07 -1.58
C CYS A 194 3.35 -1.34 -2.87
N ALA A 195 3.14 -1.96 -4.03
CA ALA A 195 3.59 -1.45 -5.34
C ALA A 195 2.53 -0.63 -6.10
N GLU A 196 1.33 -0.49 -5.52
CA GLU A 196 0.24 0.32 -6.07
C GLU A 196 -0.31 1.29 -5.02
N LEU A 197 -0.91 0.83 -3.92
CA LEU A 197 -1.53 1.71 -2.93
C LEU A 197 -0.51 2.59 -2.18
N LEU A 198 0.44 1.98 -1.48
CA LEU A 198 1.47 2.73 -0.72
C LEU A 198 2.44 3.46 -1.66
N PHE A 199 2.70 2.88 -2.83
CA PHE A 199 3.49 3.50 -3.89
C PHE A 199 2.86 4.80 -4.39
N GLY A 200 1.57 4.77 -4.73
CA GLY A 200 0.80 5.95 -5.13
C GLY A 200 0.65 6.96 -3.99
N ALA A 201 0.39 6.50 -2.76
CA ALA A 201 0.26 7.36 -1.60
C ALA A 201 1.56 8.14 -1.33
N TRP A 202 2.71 7.47 -1.35
CA TRP A 202 4.00 8.13 -1.19
C TRP A 202 4.30 9.05 -2.37
N ALA A 203 4.05 8.63 -3.61
CA ALA A 203 4.27 9.47 -4.78
C ALA A 203 3.45 10.78 -4.72
N PHE A 204 2.17 10.69 -4.37
CA PHE A 204 1.28 11.84 -4.26
C PHE A 204 1.70 12.76 -3.11
N TRP A 205 2.05 12.18 -1.96
CA TRP A 205 2.48 12.93 -0.78
C TRP A 205 3.82 13.62 -0.99
N HIS A 206 4.83 12.88 -1.44
CA HIS A 206 6.15 13.40 -1.77
C HIS A 206 6.06 14.44 -2.89
N GLY A 207 5.33 14.18 -3.96
CA GLY A 207 5.14 15.14 -5.05
C GLY A 207 4.37 16.40 -4.62
N THR A 208 3.56 16.30 -3.57
CA THR A 208 2.81 17.43 -3.00
C THR A 208 3.69 18.32 -2.13
N PHE A 209 4.40 17.73 -1.16
CA PHE A 209 5.15 18.45 -0.12
C PHE A 209 6.65 18.59 -0.41
N GLY A 210 7.26 17.63 -1.12
CA GLY A 210 8.69 17.62 -1.43
C GLY A 210 9.13 18.65 -2.49
N GLY A 211 8.18 19.22 -3.24
CA GLY A 211 8.44 20.29 -4.22
C GLY A 211 8.50 21.70 -3.63
N ALA A 212 8.28 21.88 -2.32
CA ALA A 212 8.39 23.19 -1.69
C ALA A 212 9.88 23.62 -1.66
N SER A 213 10.21 24.68 -2.38
CA SER A 213 11.54 25.32 -2.48
C SER A 213 12.06 25.98 -1.18
N SER A 214 11.54 25.54 -0.04
CA SER A 214 11.99 25.88 1.31
C SER A 214 12.26 24.56 2.01
N GLY A 215 13.39 24.38 2.70
CA GLY A 215 13.80 23.16 3.42
C GLY A 215 12.86 22.66 4.53
N SER A 216 11.57 22.63 4.27
CA SER A 216 10.51 22.03 5.05
C SER A 216 10.57 20.53 4.83
N LEU A 217 10.63 19.80 5.95
CA LEU A 217 10.58 18.35 5.95
C LEU A 217 9.20 17.90 5.45
N ILE A 218 9.16 16.90 4.55
CA ILE A 218 7.91 16.23 4.16
C ILE A 218 7.22 15.76 5.44
N PRO A 219 5.94 16.12 5.68
CA PRO A 219 5.27 15.73 6.92
C PRO A 219 5.22 14.20 7.06
N PRO A 220 5.59 13.64 8.23
CA PRO A 220 5.59 12.19 8.42
C PRO A 220 4.17 11.65 8.54
N PHE A 221 3.94 10.44 8.03
CA PHE A 221 2.70 9.74 8.30
C PHE A 221 2.63 9.32 9.77
N THR A 222 1.54 9.68 10.45
CA THR A 222 1.31 9.27 11.84
C THR A 222 0.37 8.08 11.90
N ARG A 223 -0.53 7.95 10.92
CA ARG A 223 -1.56 6.91 10.92
C ARG A 223 -2.02 6.51 9.52
N ALA A 224 -2.34 5.23 9.38
CA ALA A 224 -3.13 4.70 8.27
C ALA A 224 -4.44 4.11 8.80
N ILE A 225 -5.56 4.46 8.16
CA ILE A 225 -6.91 3.99 8.51
C ILE A 225 -7.47 3.21 7.32
N PHE A 226 -7.91 1.99 7.57
CA PHE A 226 -8.60 1.12 6.62
C PHE A 226 -10.05 0.91 7.09
N PRO A 227 -10.97 1.86 6.86
CA PRO A 227 -12.34 1.84 7.40
C PRO A 227 -13.15 0.62 6.95
N HIS A 228 -12.80 -0.01 5.83
CA HIS A 228 -13.54 -1.14 5.25
C HIS A 228 -12.80 -2.47 5.33
N ALA A 229 -11.65 -2.53 5.99
CA ALA A 229 -10.86 -3.75 6.13
C ALA A 229 -10.62 -4.11 7.61
N SER A 230 -10.67 -5.39 7.92
CA SER A 230 -10.25 -5.95 9.21
C SER A 230 -8.72 -5.94 9.33
N GLY A 231 -8.22 -6.30 10.52
CA GLY A 231 -6.78 -6.54 10.68
C GLY A 231 -6.25 -7.59 9.70
N GLU A 232 -6.99 -8.66 9.42
CA GLU A 232 -6.50 -9.74 8.55
C GLU A 232 -6.54 -9.35 7.08
N GLU A 233 -7.51 -8.52 6.66
CA GLU A 233 -7.80 -8.24 5.25
C GLU A 233 -6.75 -7.40 4.53
N TRP A 234 -5.88 -6.67 5.24
CA TRP A 234 -4.75 -5.95 4.62
C TRP A 234 -3.42 -6.71 4.67
N ARG A 235 -3.37 -7.83 5.39
CA ARG A 235 -2.18 -8.66 5.50
C ARG A 235 -2.22 -9.72 4.40
N ASP A 236 -1.15 -9.80 3.62
CA ASP A 236 -0.97 -10.87 2.65
C ASP A 236 -0.58 -12.18 3.34
N GLY A 237 -0.86 -13.31 2.70
CA GLY A 237 -0.53 -14.64 3.25
C GLY A 237 0.94 -14.81 3.64
N PRO A 238 1.91 -14.39 2.80
CA PRO A 238 3.34 -14.42 3.14
C PRO A 238 3.78 -13.44 4.24
N GLY A 239 2.96 -12.42 4.55
CA GLY A 239 3.24 -11.38 5.53
C GLY A 239 4.19 -10.28 5.05
N MET A 240 4.38 -10.12 3.72
CA MET A 240 5.21 -9.05 3.16
C MET A 240 4.58 -7.66 3.35
N ASN A 241 3.25 -7.52 3.33
CA ASN A 241 2.55 -6.26 3.57
C ASN A 241 2.87 -5.70 4.95
N SER A 242 2.72 -6.53 5.98
CA SER A 242 3.00 -6.13 7.35
C SER A 242 4.47 -5.83 7.57
N PHE A 243 5.37 -6.64 7.00
CA PHE A 243 6.80 -6.39 7.10
C PHE A 243 7.15 -5.07 6.42
N PHE A 244 6.74 -4.88 5.17
CA PHE A 244 7.00 -3.67 4.40
C PHE A 244 6.49 -2.42 5.13
N LEU A 245 5.23 -2.39 5.57
CA LEU A 245 4.63 -1.21 6.19
C LEU A 245 5.35 -0.82 7.49
N ARG A 246 5.63 -1.81 8.33
CA ARG A 246 6.30 -1.60 9.63
C ARG A 246 7.77 -1.21 9.47
N SER A 247 8.43 -1.70 8.43
CA SER A 247 9.80 -1.32 8.11
C SER A 247 9.88 0.07 7.47
N ALA A 248 8.93 0.41 6.59
CA ALA A 248 8.87 1.71 5.93
C ALA A 248 8.55 2.85 6.93
N TRP A 249 7.55 2.65 7.80
CA TRP A 249 7.12 3.63 8.79
C TRP A 249 6.91 2.98 10.18
N PRO A 250 7.98 2.80 10.98
CA PRO A 250 7.92 2.08 12.26
C PRO A 250 6.95 2.67 13.29
N SER A 251 6.78 4.00 13.30
CA SER A 251 5.89 4.70 14.24
C SER A 251 4.44 4.85 13.74
N LEU A 252 4.11 4.32 12.55
CA LEU A 252 2.78 4.45 11.97
C LEU A 252 1.74 3.65 12.76
N THR A 253 0.68 4.31 13.22
CA THR A 253 -0.47 3.61 13.79
C THR A 253 -1.35 3.05 12.66
N VAL A 254 -1.84 1.83 12.82
CA VAL A 254 -2.76 1.21 11.86
C VAL A 254 -4.11 1.05 12.53
N GLU A 255 -5.13 1.70 11.98
CA GLU A 255 -6.53 1.57 12.37
C GLU A 255 -7.29 0.79 11.29
N THR A 256 -8.23 -0.04 11.72
CA THR A 256 -9.01 -0.95 10.88
C THR A 256 -10.50 -0.61 10.99
N ARG A 257 -11.36 -1.39 10.32
CA ARG A 257 -12.81 -1.24 10.36
C ARG A 257 -13.38 -1.18 11.77
N ILE A 258 -12.81 -1.91 12.73
CA ILE A 258 -13.27 -1.89 14.13
C ILE A 258 -12.97 -0.54 14.76
N ASP A 259 -11.73 -0.07 14.65
CA ASP A 259 -11.29 1.23 15.17
C ASP A 259 -12.09 2.39 14.53
N TRP A 260 -12.35 2.29 13.22
CA TRP A 260 -13.21 3.25 12.51
C TRP A 260 -14.65 3.23 13.05
N SER A 261 -15.22 2.04 13.28
CA SER A 261 -16.57 1.88 13.83
C SER A 261 -16.70 2.48 15.23
N ASP A 262 -15.66 2.42 16.05
CA ASP A 262 -15.62 3.07 17.35
C ASP A 262 -15.66 4.59 17.20
N ARG A 263 -14.92 5.15 16.24
CA ARG A 263 -14.96 6.59 15.93
C ARG A 263 -16.35 7.04 15.44
N VAL A 264 -16.99 6.23 14.59
CA VAL A 264 -18.37 6.45 14.14
C VAL A 264 -19.30 6.47 15.35
N SER A 265 -19.29 5.41 16.16
CA SER A 265 -20.16 5.28 17.34
C SER A 265 -19.97 6.42 18.36
N ALA A 266 -18.75 6.95 18.49
CA ALA A 266 -18.45 8.07 19.38
C ALA A 266 -19.05 9.41 18.89
N THR A 267 -19.33 9.54 17.59
CA THR A 267 -19.83 10.77 16.96
C THR A 267 -21.29 10.68 16.52
N SER A 268 -21.87 9.48 16.43
CA SER A 268 -23.29 9.26 16.17
C SER A 268 -24.17 9.97 17.21
N LEU A 269 -25.19 10.67 16.73
CA LEU A 269 -26.18 11.34 17.59
C LEU A 269 -27.04 10.31 18.32
N ARG A 270 -27.16 10.47 19.64
CA ARG A 270 -28.08 9.65 20.45
C ARG A 270 -29.49 10.25 20.46
N ALA A 271 -30.49 9.40 20.69
CA ALA A 271 -31.87 9.86 20.82
C ALA A 271 -31.99 10.96 21.89
N GLY A 272 -32.52 12.13 21.48
CA GLY A 272 -32.68 13.29 22.35
C GLY A 272 -31.49 14.25 22.40
N GLU A 273 -30.36 13.94 21.80
CA GLU A 273 -29.25 14.89 21.63
C GLU A 273 -29.54 15.86 20.47
N ARG A 274 -29.31 17.16 20.70
CA ARG A 274 -29.48 18.21 19.67
C ARG A 274 -28.21 18.47 18.86
N ASN A 275 -27.04 18.42 19.51
CA ASN A 275 -25.76 18.76 18.90
C ASN A 275 -24.82 17.55 18.98
N GLY A 276 -24.19 17.22 17.85
CA GLY A 276 -23.34 16.05 17.69
C GLY A 276 -21.92 16.27 18.20
N ARG A 277 -21.01 15.35 17.86
CA ARG A 277 -19.56 15.51 17.99
C ARG A 277 -18.93 15.22 16.64
N ALA A 278 -17.72 15.74 16.42
CA ALA A 278 -16.92 15.39 15.25
C ALA A 278 -15.46 15.18 15.63
N TRP A 279 -14.79 14.34 14.83
CA TRP A 279 -13.35 14.27 14.77
C TRP A 279 -12.86 15.28 13.74
N TRP A 280 -11.80 16.01 14.05
CA TRP A 280 -11.08 16.86 13.10
C TRP A 280 -9.71 16.25 12.82
N PHE A 281 -9.40 16.06 11.55
CA PHE A 281 -8.10 15.59 11.09
C PHE A 281 -7.33 16.76 10.50
N ASP A 282 -6.10 16.97 10.99
CA ASP A 282 -5.22 18.04 10.56
C ASP A 282 -4.87 17.94 9.07
N THR A 283 -4.14 16.90 8.68
CA THR A 283 -3.80 16.63 7.27
C THR A 283 -4.19 15.20 6.88
N VAL A 284 -4.96 15.05 5.80
CA VAL A 284 -5.46 13.73 5.35
C VAL A 284 -5.14 13.52 3.89
N LEU A 285 -4.52 12.39 3.56
CA LEU A 285 -4.56 11.82 2.21
C LEU A 285 -5.72 10.83 2.16
N LEU A 286 -6.78 11.17 1.42
CA LEU A 286 -7.87 10.26 1.07
C LEU A 286 -7.50 9.57 -0.25
N SER A 287 -7.43 8.25 -0.20
CA SER A 287 -7.20 7.40 -1.37
C SER A 287 -8.38 6.46 -1.56
N ASP A 288 -8.83 6.34 -2.82
CA ASP A 288 -9.95 5.48 -3.20
C ASP A 288 -9.76 4.91 -4.60
N ARG A 289 -9.66 3.59 -4.70
CA ARG A 289 -9.52 2.85 -5.96
C ARG A 289 -10.68 3.11 -6.93
N SER A 290 -11.92 3.09 -6.45
CA SER A 290 -13.10 3.25 -7.31
C SER A 290 -13.15 4.64 -7.96
N ALA A 291 -12.77 5.67 -7.21
CA ALA A 291 -12.62 7.03 -7.71
C ALA A 291 -11.43 7.17 -8.66
N ALA A 292 -10.31 6.49 -8.40
CA ALA A 292 -9.18 6.45 -9.32
C ALA A 292 -9.59 5.87 -10.69
N PHE A 293 -10.35 4.77 -10.72
CA PHE A 293 -10.86 4.16 -11.96
C PHE A 293 -11.79 5.07 -12.79
N ARG A 294 -12.28 6.18 -12.22
CA ARG A 294 -13.05 7.19 -12.97
C ARG A 294 -12.14 8.22 -13.65
N GLY A 295 -10.87 8.27 -13.28
CA GLY A 295 -9.86 9.07 -13.95
C GLY A 295 -9.36 8.41 -15.23
N PRO A 296 -8.83 9.20 -16.19
CA PRO A 296 -8.42 8.70 -17.50
C PRO A 296 -7.17 7.81 -17.45
N GLU A 297 -6.23 8.05 -16.52
CA GLU A 297 -5.01 7.23 -16.42
C GLU A 297 -5.30 5.85 -15.87
N CYS A 298 -6.08 5.76 -14.80
CA CYS A 298 -6.42 4.47 -14.23
C CYS A 298 -7.53 3.79 -15.04
N GLY A 299 -8.65 4.47 -15.31
CA GLY A 299 -9.79 3.85 -15.99
C GLY A 299 -9.50 3.37 -17.40
N GLU A 300 -8.88 4.22 -18.22
CA GLU A 300 -8.80 4.00 -19.67
C GLU A 300 -7.41 3.55 -20.14
N ARG A 301 -6.34 3.93 -19.44
CA ARG A 301 -4.97 3.77 -19.96
C ARG A 301 -4.16 2.67 -19.31
N THR A 302 -4.18 2.56 -17.98
CA THR A 302 -3.21 1.74 -17.24
C THR A 302 -3.84 0.73 -16.28
N GLN A 303 -5.09 0.97 -15.85
CA GLN A 303 -5.75 0.21 -14.77
C GLN A 303 -4.98 0.25 -13.45
N ARG A 304 -4.04 1.20 -13.27
CA ARG A 304 -3.22 1.40 -12.06
C ARG A 304 -3.67 2.64 -11.31
N THR A 305 -4.08 2.47 -10.06
CA THR A 305 -4.56 3.61 -9.25
C THR A 305 -3.44 4.63 -9.03
N ALA A 306 -2.22 4.16 -8.80
CA ALA A 306 -1.04 5.01 -8.64
C ALA A 306 -0.71 5.89 -9.86
N ALA A 307 -1.23 5.57 -11.04
CA ALA A 307 -1.01 6.39 -12.24
C ALA A 307 -1.67 7.76 -12.14
N GLU A 308 -2.87 7.83 -11.56
CA GLU A 308 -3.55 9.11 -11.29
C GLU A 308 -2.75 9.96 -10.29
N ALA A 309 -2.26 9.35 -9.21
CA ALA A 309 -1.43 10.02 -8.22
C ALA A 309 -0.19 10.65 -8.85
N ILE A 310 0.62 9.86 -9.57
CA ILE A 310 1.85 10.36 -10.18
C ILE A 310 1.56 11.45 -11.20
N LYS A 311 0.60 11.23 -12.09
CA LYS A 311 0.26 12.22 -13.12
C LYS A 311 -0.20 13.52 -12.47
N GLY A 312 -1.07 13.47 -11.47
CA GLY A 312 -1.57 14.64 -10.77
C GLY A 312 -0.47 15.54 -10.21
N VAL A 313 0.54 14.96 -9.54
CA VAL A 313 1.66 15.76 -8.99
C VAL A 313 2.65 16.23 -10.06
N VAL A 314 2.85 15.46 -11.13
CA VAL A 314 3.74 15.83 -12.23
C VAL A 314 3.16 16.99 -13.03
N GLU A 315 1.88 16.91 -13.41
CA GLU A 315 1.18 17.96 -14.17
C GLU A 315 1.01 19.24 -13.34
N ARG A 316 0.67 19.12 -12.05
CA ARG A 316 0.62 20.27 -11.13
C ARG A 316 1.96 21.01 -11.04
N ALA A 317 3.07 20.27 -11.15
CA ALA A 317 4.42 20.85 -11.19
C ALA A 317 4.82 21.36 -12.58
N GLY A 318 3.92 21.38 -13.57
CA GLY A 318 4.20 21.83 -14.94
C GLY A 318 5.17 20.91 -15.70
N ARG A 319 5.29 19.65 -15.31
CA ARG A 319 6.18 18.65 -15.91
C ARG A 319 5.38 17.59 -16.68
N THR A 320 6.08 16.75 -17.44
CA THR A 320 5.50 15.59 -18.15
C THR A 320 6.26 14.31 -17.79
N GLY A 321 5.63 13.16 -17.97
CA GLY A 321 6.23 11.86 -17.67
C GLY A 321 6.04 11.42 -16.22
N PHE A 322 7.11 10.93 -15.59
CA PHE A 322 7.10 10.42 -14.21
C PHE A 322 7.82 11.38 -13.25
N LEU A 323 7.76 11.05 -11.96
CA LEU A 323 8.56 11.73 -10.94
C LEU A 323 10.07 11.55 -11.19
N GLU A 324 10.85 12.51 -10.71
CA GLU A 324 12.32 12.47 -10.78
C GLU A 324 12.90 11.28 -10.02
N ARG A 325 14.05 10.78 -10.49
CA ARG A 325 14.74 9.63 -9.87
C ARG A 325 14.95 9.86 -8.37
N GLY A 326 14.77 8.79 -7.59
CA GLY A 326 14.98 8.79 -6.15
C GLY A 326 13.76 9.18 -5.31
N TRP A 327 12.62 9.54 -5.92
CA TRP A 327 11.39 9.85 -5.18
C TRP A 327 10.94 8.70 -4.25
N TRP A 328 11.20 7.44 -4.65
CA TRP A 328 10.87 6.24 -3.89
C TRP A 328 11.94 5.82 -2.87
N ASP A 329 13.16 6.34 -3.00
CA ASP A 329 14.30 5.91 -2.17
C ASP A 329 14.11 6.10 -0.67
N PRO A 330 13.43 7.13 -0.15
CA PRO A 330 13.17 7.23 1.29
C PRO A 330 12.44 6.00 1.85
N VAL A 331 11.44 5.49 1.12
CA VAL A 331 10.69 4.29 1.51
C VAL A 331 11.54 3.04 1.31
N ARG A 332 12.12 2.88 0.11
CA ARG A 332 12.96 1.74 -0.25
C ARG A 332 14.12 1.55 0.74
N LEU A 333 14.88 2.61 1.01
CA LEU A 333 16.03 2.58 1.91
C LEU A 333 15.63 2.32 3.36
N SER A 334 14.47 2.80 3.81
CA SER A 334 13.95 2.48 5.15
C SER A 334 13.72 0.98 5.30
N VAL A 335 13.00 0.38 4.34
CA VAL A 335 12.72 -1.07 4.34
C VAL A 335 14.00 -1.91 4.25
N LEU A 336 14.91 -1.56 3.34
CA LEU A 336 16.16 -2.31 3.17
C LEU A 336 17.11 -2.16 4.37
N ARG A 337 17.17 -1.01 5.03
CA ARG A 337 17.96 -0.85 6.27
C ARG A 337 17.40 -1.70 7.40
N PHE A 338 16.07 -1.72 7.54
CA PHE A 338 15.42 -2.58 8.52
C PHE A 338 15.73 -4.07 8.27
N ALA A 339 15.79 -4.48 7.00
CA ALA A 339 16.19 -5.83 6.59
C ALA A 339 17.71 -6.10 6.74
N GLY A 340 18.50 -5.16 7.27
CA GLY A 340 19.93 -5.33 7.52
C GLY A 340 20.83 -5.19 6.27
N ILE A 341 20.33 -4.59 5.18
CA ILE A 341 21.10 -4.45 3.95
C ILE A 341 22.22 -3.41 4.10
N SER A 342 23.43 -3.80 3.67
CA SER A 342 24.63 -2.97 3.84
C SER A 342 24.57 -1.64 3.07
N PRO A 343 25.16 -0.54 3.60
CA PRO A 343 25.24 0.73 2.88
C PRO A 343 25.83 0.61 1.47
N ARG A 344 26.84 -0.25 1.29
CA ARG A 344 27.44 -0.50 -0.04
C ARG A 344 26.40 -0.98 -1.06
N THR A 345 25.51 -1.89 -0.65
CA THR A 345 24.41 -2.37 -1.50
C THR A 345 23.37 -1.28 -1.74
N LEU A 346 23.00 -0.53 -0.70
CA LEU A 346 22.03 0.57 -0.82
C LEU A 346 22.48 1.64 -1.84
N ASP A 347 23.79 1.88 -1.94
CA ASP A 347 24.41 2.90 -2.79
C ASP A 347 24.70 2.43 -4.24
N ILE A 348 24.26 1.23 -4.66
CA ILE A 348 24.50 0.74 -6.05
C ILE A 348 24.00 1.74 -7.09
N GLY A 349 22.75 2.21 -6.97
CA GLY A 349 22.14 3.16 -7.92
C GLY A 349 22.92 4.48 -8.05
N PRO A 350 23.09 5.24 -6.96
CA PRO A 350 23.86 6.49 -6.98
C PRO A 350 25.30 6.32 -7.51
N ARG A 351 25.98 5.22 -7.15
CA ARG A 351 27.33 4.93 -7.66
C ARG A 351 27.34 4.66 -9.16
N ALA A 352 26.38 3.90 -9.67
CA ALA A 352 26.27 3.60 -11.10
C ALA A 352 26.10 4.90 -11.93
N PHE A 353 25.18 5.79 -11.54
CA PHE A 353 24.99 7.07 -12.24
C PHE A 353 26.26 7.93 -12.21
N LYS A 354 26.88 8.08 -11.03
CA LYS A 354 28.12 8.86 -10.88
C LYS A 354 29.27 8.33 -11.75
N ARG A 355 29.31 7.02 -12.00
CA ARG A 355 30.31 6.40 -12.89
C ARG A 355 30.03 6.68 -14.36
N VAL A 356 28.77 6.59 -14.77
CA VAL A 356 28.37 6.98 -16.13
C VAL A 356 28.67 8.45 -16.41
N GLU A 357 28.37 9.34 -15.46
CA GLU A 357 28.72 10.77 -15.55
C GLU A 357 30.22 11.02 -15.67
N ARG A 358 31.05 10.13 -15.11
CA ARG A 358 32.52 10.16 -15.21
C ARG A 358 33.07 9.46 -16.46
N GLY A 359 32.21 9.05 -17.40
CA GLY A 359 32.59 8.42 -18.66
C GLY A 359 32.72 6.90 -18.60
N SER A 360 32.38 6.24 -17.49
CA SER A 360 32.34 4.77 -17.40
C SER A 360 30.93 4.28 -17.78
N SER A 361 30.73 3.98 -19.05
CA SER A 361 29.46 3.46 -19.58
C SER A 361 29.36 1.93 -19.59
N HIS A 362 30.46 1.22 -19.35
CA HIS A 362 30.48 -0.25 -19.31
C HIS A 362 29.48 -0.78 -18.26
N ASN A 363 28.62 -1.71 -18.66
CA ASN A 363 27.53 -2.26 -17.84
C ASN A 363 26.68 -1.16 -17.15
N GLY A 364 26.45 -0.02 -17.81
CA GLY A 364 25.69 1.09 -17.24
C GLY A 364 26.31 1.69 -15.97
N GLY A 365 27.62 1.55 -15.78
CA GLY A 365 28.34 2.04 -14.60
C GLY A 365 28.24 1.14 -13.36
N VAL A 366 27.50 0.04 -13.41
CA VAL A 366 27.35 -0.91 -12.30
C VAL A 366 28.64 -1.70 -12.09
N GLU A 367 29.09 -1.88 -10.85
CA GLU A 367 30.28 -2.68 -10.52
C GLU A 367 30.13 -4.16 -10.87
N GLU A 368 28.98 -4.73 -10.54
CA GLU A 368 28.68 -6.15 -10.57
C GLU A 368 27.25 -6.29 -11.09
N VAL A 369 27.09 -6.88 -12.28
CA VAL A 369 25.77 -7.14 -12.85
C VAL A 369 25.23 -8.39 -12.20
N VAL A 370 24.03 -8.26 -11.62
CA VAL A 370 23.31 -9.37 -11.00
C VAL A 370 22.05 -9.67 -11.79
N VAL A 371 21.97 -10.88 -12.34
CA VAL A 371 20.79 -11.42 -13.02
C VAL A 371 20.04 -12.29 -12.03
N THR A 372 18.76 -12.01 -11.79
CA THR A 372 17.92 -12.77 -10.87
C THR A 372 16.70 -13.29 -11.60
N TYR A 373 16.59 -14.63 -11.67
CA TYR A 373 15.41 -15.32 -12.15
C TYR A 373 14.60 -15.86 -10.97
N ILE A 374 13.40 -15.31 -10.77
CA ILE A 374 12.42 -15.84 -9.83
C ILE A 374 11.73 -17.04 -10.49
N THR A 375 12.22 -18.24 -10.16
CA THR A 375 11.60 -19.48 -10.60
C THR A 375 10.29 -19.70 -9.85
N ARG A 376 9.31 -20.23 -10.58
CA ARG A 376 7.99 -20.61 -10.05
C ARG A 376 7.69 -22.09 -10.24
N GLN A 377 8.72 -22.89 -10.55
CA GLN A 377 8.62 -24.35 -10.67
C GLN A 377 8.28 -24.98 -9.30
N GLY A 378 6.99 -25.09 -9.00
CA GLY A 378 6.51 -25.50 -7.68
C GLY A 378 5.17 -24.87 -7.28
N VAL A 379 4.71 -23.87 -8.04
CA VAL A 379 3.38 -23.27 -7.88
C VAL A 379 2.62 -23.32 -9.20
N ARG A 380 1.28 -23.27 -9.16
CA ARG A 380 0.40 -23.47 -10.32
C ARG A 380 0.78 -22.70 -11.61
N ARG A 381 1.17 -21.42 -11.49
CA ARG A 381 1.51 -20.58 -12.66
C ARG A 381 3.02 -20.60 -12.87
N HIS A 382 3.48 -21.40 -13.81
CA HIS A 382 4.90 -21.68 -14.05
C HIS A 382 5.19 -21.94 -15.54
N LEU A 383 6.47 -22.07 -15.87
CA LEU A 383 6.89 -22.34 -17.24
C LEU A 383 6.72 -23.82 -17.59
N VAL A 384 6.67 -24.14 -18.88
CA VAL A 384 6.91 -25.50 -19.35
C VAL A 384 8.27 -25.99 -18.82
N ASN A 385 8.37 -27.25 -18.37
CA ASN A 385 9.56 -27.73 -17.66
C ASN A 385 10.82 -27.68 -18.53
N GLU A 386 10.71 -28.13 -19.77
CA GLU A 386 11.81 -28.14 -20.73
C GLU A 386 12.28 -26.72 -21.06
N ASP A 387 11.34 -25.77 -21.19
CA ASP A 387 11.61 -24.36 -21.43
C ASP A 387 12.24 -23.69 -20.21
N HIS A 388 11.80 -24.05 -19.00
CA HIS A 388 12.44 -23.61 -17.76
C HIS A 388 13.91 -24.04 -17.70
N GLU A 389 14.19 -25.32 -17.94
CA GLU A 389 15.56 -25.82 -17.97
C GLU A 389 16.38 -25.15 -19.08
N GLY A 390 15.78 -24.92 -20.24
CA GLY A 390 16.40 -24.18 -21.34
C GLY A 390 16.73 -22.73 -20.98
N LEU A 391 15.84 -22.05 -20.26
CA LEU A 391 16.08 -20.71 -19.73
C LEU A 391 17.22 -20.69 -18.71
N VAL A 392 17.20 -21.61 -17.74
CA VAL A 392 18.26 -21.69 -16.72
C VAL A 392 19.63 -21.90 -17.38
N ARG A 393 19.76 -22.87 -18.28
CA ARG A 393 21.01 -23.11 -19.02
C ARG A 393 21.48 -21.87 -19.80
N ALA A 394 20.57 -21.22 -20.53
CA ALA A 394 20.93 -20.04 -21.31
C ALA A 394 21.40 -18.86 -20.43
N LEU A 395 20.80 -18.69 -19.25
CA LEU A 395 21.22 -17.67 -18.29
C LEU A 395 22.56 -18.02 -17.64
N GLU A 396 22.79 -19.29 -17.30
CA GLU A 396 24.07 -19.78 -16.75
C GLU A 396 25.22 -19.54 -17.73
N GLU A 397 25.06 -19.98 -18.98
CA GLU A 397 26.06 -19.80 -20.05
C GLU A 397 26.36 -18.32 -20.33
N MET A 398 25.31 -17.48 -20.37
CA MET A 398 25.46 -16.03 -20.54
C MET A 398 26.21 -15.40 -19.36
N CYS A 399 25.82 -15.69 -18.13
CA CYS A 399 26.43 -15.10 -16.95
C CYS A 399 27.87 -15.57 -16.76
N GLU A 400 28.19 -16.84 -17.00
CA GLU A 400 29.56 -17.35 -16.96
C GLU A 400 30.44 -16.64 -18.00
N ARG A 401 29.96 -16.53 -19.24
CA ARG A 401 30.68 -15.84 -20.33
C ARG A 401 30.91 -14.35 -20.04
N ARG A 402 29.97 -13.69 -19.37
CA ARG A 402 30.04 -12.24 -19.07
C ARG A 402 30.69 -11.94 -17.72
N GLY A 403 30.95 -12.94 -16.88
CA GLY A 403 31.42 -12.75 -15.51
C GLY A 403 30.37 -12.07 -14.61
N TRP A 404 29.09 -12.39 -14.81
CA TRP A 404 27.96 -11.84 -14.06
C TRP A 404 27.46 -12.83 -13.01
N GLU A 405 26.82 -12.31 -11.95
CA GLU A 405 26.18 -13.14 -10.93
C GLU A 405 24.80 -13.60 -11.43
N LEU A 406 24.50 -14.90 -11.31
CA LEU A 406 23.18 -15.46 -11.55
C LEU A 406 22.56 -15.96 -10.24
N ASN A 407 21.33 -15.51 -9.96
CA ASN A 407 20.49 -16.01 -8.87
C ASN A 407 19.23 -16.65 -9.45
N VAL A 408 19.10 -17.98 -9.35
CA VAL A 408 17.86 -18.70 -9.66
C VAL A 408 17.15 -19.03 -8.34
N VAL A 409 16.08 -18.32 -8.02
CA VAL A 409 15.51 -18.31 -6.66
C VAL A 409 14.02 -18.64 -6.61
N HIS A 410 13.66 -19.47 -5.64
CA HIS A 410 12.29 -19.64 -5.16
C HIS A 410 12.04 -18.65 -4.03
N MET A 411 11.50 -17.47 -4.34
CA MET A 411 11.32 -16.42 -3.33
C MET A 411 10.48 -16.89 -2.14
N GLU A 412 9.49 -17.76 -2.38
CA GLU A 412 8.64 -18.34 -1.34
C GLU A 412 9.37 -19.24 -0.33
N ARG A 413 10.61 -19.67 -0.63
CA ARG A 413 11.45 -20.48 0.26
C ARG A 413 12.45 -19.64 1.06
N LEU A 414 12.56 -18.35 0.75
CA LEU A 414 13.47 -17.43 1.42
C LEU A 414 12.74 -16.67 2.52
N SER A 415 13.46 -16.32 3.58
CA SER A 415 13.01 -15.32 4.55
C SER A 415 12.78 -13.96 3.87
N LYS A 416 12.06 -13.06 4.54
CA LYS A 416 11.74 -11.74 3.97
C LYS A 416 13.01 -10.91 3.75
N GLU A 417 13.93 -11.01 4.70
CA GLU A 417 15.23 -10.38 4.67
C GLU A 417 16.08 -10.92 3.51
N GLU A 418 16.09 -12.24 3.28
CA GLU A 418 16.78 -12.85 2.13
C GLU A 418 16.15 -12.43 0.79
N GLN A 419 14.81 -12.41 0.69
CA GLN A 419 14.11 -11.92 -0.51
C GLN A 419 14.52 -10.47 -0.83
N LEU A 420 14.58 -9.61 0.20
CA LEU A 420 14.99 -8.22 0.06
C LEU A 420 16.49 -8.08 -0.26
N ALA A 421 17.35 -8.94 0.29
CA ALA A 421 18.78 -8.94 -0.01
C ALA A 421 19.06 -9.28 -1.48
N VAL A 422 18.32 -10.25 -2.03
CA VAL A 422 18.37 -10.59 -3.46
C VAL A 422 17.90 -9.39 -4.29
N ALA A 423 16.71 -8.85 -4.00
CA ALA A 423 16.13 -7.76 -4.77
C ALA A 423 17.00 -6.49 -4.75
N ALA A 424 17.61 -6.15 -3.61
CA ALA A 424 18.42 -4.95 -3.41
C ALA A 424 19.74 -4.93 -4.22
N ARG A 425 20.19 -6.08 -4.72
CA ARG A 425 21.38 -6.21 -5.60
C ARG A 425 21.02 -6.45 -7.06
N THR A 426 19.77 -6.82 -7.35
CA THR A 426 19.34 -7.25 -8.69
C THR A 426 19.46 -6.12 -9.70
N THR A 427 20.11 -6.40 -10.84
CA THR A 427 20.17 -5.50 -12.01
C THR A 427 19.11 -5.90 -13.05
N PHE A 428 19.02 -7.19 -13.35
CA PHE A 428 18.01 -7.76 -14.25
C PHE A 428 17.11 -8.72 -13.47
N LEU A 429 15.84 -8.37 -13.30
CA LEU A 429 14.85 -9.22 -12.64
C LEU A 429 14.01 -9.94 -13.69
N ILE A 430 13.98 -11.26 -13.65
CA ILE A 430 13.27 -12.10 -14.61
C ILE A 430 12.24 -12.93 -13.83
N GLY A 431 11.03 -13.07 -14.35
CA GLY A 431 10.04 -13.96 -13.76
C GLY A 431 8.78 -14.09 -14.58
N VAL A 432 8.07 -15.19 -14.37
CA VAL A 432 6.70 -15.33 -14.86
C VAL A 432 5.82 -14.27 -14.19
N HIS A 433 4.90 -13.66 -14.95
CA HIS A 433 4.02 -12.60 -14.45
C HIS A 433 3.40 -12.94 -13.09
N GLY A 434 3.23 -11.92 -12.25
CA GLY A 434 2.57 -12.01 -10.95
C GLY A 434 3.44 -11.74 -9.73
N ASN A 435 2.88 -12.03 -8.54
CA ASN A 435 3.26 -11.41 -7.27
C ASN A 435 4.74 -11.50 -6.85
N GLY A 436 5.50 -12.45 -7.40
CA GLY A 436 6.95 -12.52 -7.17
C GLY A 436 7.71 -11.29 -7.69
N LEU A 437 7.25 -10.69 -8.79
CA LEU A 437 7.88 -9.51 -9.41
C LEU A 437 7.67 -8.22 -8.62
N THR A 438 6.82 -8.21 -7.59
CA THR A 438 6.59 -7.02 -6.75
C THR A 438 7.87 -6.49 -6.11
N HIS A 439 8.87 -7.37 -5.89
CA HIS A 439 10.20 -7.00 -5.42
C HIS A 439 10.94 -6.00 -6.31
N LEU A 440 10.46 -5.71 -7.53
CA LEU A 440 10.99 -4.63 -8.37
C LEU A 440 11.06 -3.29 -7.64
N ILE A 441 10.15 -3.01 -6.70
CA ILE A 441 10.16 -1.76 -5.92
C ILE A 441 11.36 -1.66 -4.96
N MET A 442 12.14 -2.73 -4.81
CA MET A 442 13.33 -2.81 -3.96
C MET A 442 14.63 -2.80 -4.74
N MET A 443 14.56 -2.95 -6.07
CA MET A 443 15.73 -2.92 -6.93
C MET A 443 16.45 -1.56 -6.88
N PRO A 444 17.78 -1.54 -6.98
CA PRO A 444 18.50 -0.30 -7.22
C PRO A 444 18.15 0.24 -8.61
N ILE A 445 17.85 1.54 -8.70
CA ILE A 445 17.67 2.20 -10.00
C ILE A 445 19.05 2.52 -10.57
N THR A 446 19.39 1.92 -11.71
CA THR A 446 20.63 2.13 -12.46
C THR A 446 20.30 2.38 -13.94
N PRO A 447 21.26 2.85 -14.76
CA PRO A 447 21.06 3.01 -16.21
C PRO A 447 20.64 1.74 -16.96
N ILE A 448 20.87 0.55 -16.40
CA ILE A 448 20.53 -0.75 -17.03
C ILE A 448 19.52 -1.58 -16.22
N SER A 449 19.00 -1.06 -15.10
CA SER A 449 18.04 -1.81 -14.28
C SER A 449 16.78 -2.15 -15.08
N THR A 450 16.47 -3.44 -15.15
CA THR A 450 15.45 -3.96 -16.08
C THR A 450 14.64 -5.09 -15.43
N VAL A 451 13.33 -5.07 -15.65
CA VAL A 451 12.41 -6.16 -15.34
C VAL A 451 11.98 -6.86 -16.63
N ILE A 452 12.13 -8.17 -16.69
CA ILE A 452 11.75 -9.02 -17.81
C ILE A 452 10.63 -9.95 -17.32
N GLU A 453 9.44 -9.71 -17.83
CA GLU A 453 8.24 -10.42 -17.44
C GLU A 453 7.85 -11.44 -18.50
N LEU A 454 7.81 -12.71 -18.10
CA LEU A 454 7.48 -13.84 -18.98
C LEU A 454 5.97 -14.06 -18.94
N PHE A 455 5.34 -13.94 -20.10
CA PHE A 455 3.90 -14.13 -20.28
C PHE A 455 3.60 -15.34 -21.13
N TYR A 456 2.41 -15.93 -20.91
CA TYR A 456 1.81 -16.78 -21.94
C TYR A 456 1.63 -15.95 -23.23
N PRO A 457 1.90 -16.49 -24.42
CA PRO A 457 1.76 -15.75 -25.67
C PRO A 457 0.44 -14.99 -25.78
N GLU A 458 0.51 -13.76 -26.32
CA GLU A 458 -0.58 -12.77 -26.38
C GLU A 458 -1.05 -12.22 -25.02
N GLY A 459 -0.61 -12.81 -23.91
CA GLY A 459 -0.94 -12.38 -22.55
C GLY A 459 -0.19 -11.12 -22.14
N TYR A 460 -0.89 -10.19 -21.51
CA TYR A 460 -0.29 -8.95 -21.05
C TYR A 460 -1.07 -8.31 -19.89
N ALA A 461 -0.35 -7.68 -18.96
CA ALA A 461 -0.91 -6.89 -17.88
C ALA A 461 0.00 -5.68 -17.57
N HIS A 462 -0.60 -4.56 -17.16
CA HIS A 462 0.15 -3.34 -16.86
C HIS A 462 0.83 -3.35 -15.48
N ASP A 463 0.50 -4.30 -14.60
CA ASP A 463 0.88 -4.29 -13.18
C ASP A 463 2.38 -4.01 -12.97
N TYR A 464 3.26 -4.90 -13.40
CA TYR A 464 4.69 -4.70 -13.19
C TYR A 464 5.31 -3.78 -14.24
N GLU A 465 4.75 -3.73 -15.44
CA GLU A 465 5.22 -2.86 -16.53
C GLU A 465 5.17 -1.38 -16.13
N TRP A 466 4.00 -0.92 -15.69
CA TRP A 466 3.79 0.48 -15.34
C TRP A 466 4.62 0.87 -14.12
N THR A 467 4.63 0.05 -13.06
CA THR A 467 5.40 0.35 -11.83
C THR A 467 6.91 0.37 -12.10
N THR A 468 7.42 -0.54 -12.94
CA THR A 468 8.84 -0.54 -13.35
C THR A 468 9.22 0.77 -14.02
N ARG A 469 8.41 1.25 -14.96
CA ARG A 469 8.65 2.52 -15.67
C ARG A 469 8.52 3.73 -14.76
N ALA A 470 7.57 3.72 -13.83
CA ALA A 470 7.38 4.80 -12.85
C ALA A 470 8.59 5.00 -11.92
N LEU A 471 9.38 3.93 -11.71
CA LEU A 471 10.67 3.98 -11.01
C LEU A 471 11.85 4.40 -11.90
N GLY A 472 11.64 4.54 -13.21
CA GLY A 472 12.70 4.85 -14.17
C GLY A 472 13.51 3.63 -14.64
N MET A 473 13.00 2.41 -14.42
CA MET A 473 13.58 1.18 -14.93
C MET A 473 12.96 0.79 -16.28
N LYS A 474 13.61 -0.14 -16.99
CA LYS A 474 13.06 -0.71 -18.24
C LYS A 474 12.27 -1.97 -17.96
N HIS A 475 11.21 -2.17 -18.73
CA HIS A 475 10.40 -3.39 -18.67
C HIS A 475 10.34 -4.03 -20.05
N PHE A 476 10.45 -5.35 -20.12
CA PHE A 476 10.18 -6.13 -21.32
C PHE A 476 9.13 -7.19 -21.00
N ALA A 477 8.04 -7.21 -21.76
CA ALA A 477 7.10 -8.32 -21.78
C ALA A 477 7.55 -9.31 -22.85
N VAL A 478 7.86 -10.55 -22.44
CA VAL A 478 8.36 -11.61 -23.32
C VAL A 478 7.25 -12.61 -23.60
N TRP A 479 7.05 -12.91 -24.89
CA TRP A 479 6.24 -14.00 -25.41
C TRP A 479 7.14 -14.98 -26.12
N ASN A 480 7.51 -16.06 -25.43
CA ASN A 480 8.40 -17.09 -25.93
C ASN A 480 9.77 -16.55 -26.42
N ASP A 481 9.88 -16.28 -27.72
CA ASP A 481 11.06 -15.83 -28.48
C ASP A 481 10.90 -14.40 -29.05
N THR A 482 9.91 -13.66 -28.58
CA THR A 482 9.68 -12.26 -28.93
C THR A 482 9.42 -11.42 -27.68
N SER A 483 9.56 -10.10 -27.79
CA SER A 483 9.26 -9.18 -26.70
C SER A 483 8.66 -7.87 -27.19
N THR A 484 7.98 -7.19 -26.27
CA THR A 484 7.47 -5.84 -26.44
C THR A 484 7.87 -5.00 -25.23
N THR A 485 8.06 -3.71 -25.46
CA THR A 485 8.40 -2.72 -24.43
C THR A 485 7.83 -1.36 -24.81
N TYR A 486 7.59 -0.49 -23.83
CA TYR A 486 7.21 0.89 -24.08
C TYR A 486 8.28 1.60 -24.96
N PRO A 487 7.91 2.40 -25.98
CA PRO A 487 6.59 3.00 -26.23
C PRO A 487 5.60 2.17 -27.06
N LYS A 488 5.94 0.92 -27.41
CA LYS A 488 5.00 0.07 -28.14
C LYS A 488 3.83 -0.30 -27.22
N TRP A 489 2.67 0.30 -27.50
CA TRP A 489 1.47 0.09 -26.70
C TRP A 489 0.95 -1.34 -26.84
N THR A 490 0.63 -1.97 -25.71
CA THR A 490 0.03 -3.31 -25.64
C THR A 490 -1.13 -3.24 -24.65
N TRP A 491 -2.31 -3.71 -25.06
CA TRP A 491 -3.49 -3.74 -24.19
C TRP A 491 -3.49 -4.99 -23.31
N PRO A 492 -4.04 -4.92 -22.09
CA PRO A 492 -4.20 -6.10 -21.25
C PRO A 492 -5.01 -7.18 -21.97
N ASN A 493 -4.48 -8.40 -21.94
CA ASN A 493 -5.11 -9.57 -22.52
C ASN A 493 -4.81 -10.77 -21.64
N TYR A 494 -5.85 -11.56 -21.36
CA TYR A 494 -5.81 -12.68 -20.42
C TYR A 494 -6.24 -13.97 -21.14
N PRO A 495 -5.44 -14.46 -22.11
CA PRO A 495 -5.80 -15.64 -22.90
C PRO A 495 -5.92 -16.89 -22.03
N GLU A 496 -6.54 -17.94 -22.57
CA GLU A 496 -6.51 -19.26 -21.95
C GLU A 496 -5.05 -19.69 -21.72
N GLY A 497 -4.74 -20.15 -20.51
CA GLY A 497 -3.35 -20.46 -20.12
C GLY A 497 -2.57 -19.29 -19.50
N PHE A 498 -3.09 -18.05 -19.49
CA PHE A 498 -2.43 -16.90 -18.87
C PHE A 498 -2.03 -17.17 -17.41
N GLN A 499 -2.92 -17.77 -16.61
CA GLN A 499 -2.66 -18.18 -15.23
C GLN A 499 -2.25 -19.67 -15.10
N GLY A 500 -1.85 -20.30 -16.21
CA GLY A 500 -1.64 -21.73 -16.34
C GLY A 500 -0.21 -22.20 -16.02
N PRO A 501 -0.01 -23.53 -15.99
CA PRO A 501 1.28 -24.18 -15.71
C PRO A 501 2.17 -24.38 -16.96
N GLN A 502 1.77 -23.86 -18.13
CA GLN A 502 2.40 -24.16 -19.42
C GLN A 502 2.79 -22.88 -20.16
N ILE A 503 3.49 -21.98 -19.47
CA ILE A 503 3.97 -20.73 -20.09
C ILE A 503 5.27 -21.04 -20.84
N PRO A 504 5.31 -20.87 -22.19
CA PRO A 504 6.51 -21.16 -22.95
C PRO A 504 7.56 -20.05 -22.83
N VAL A 505 8.83 -20.40 -22.94
CA VAL A 505 9.93 -19.42 -23.04
C VAL A 505 11.11 -19.97 -23.85
N HIS A 506 11.66 -19.13 -24.73
CA HIS A 506 12.88 -19.45 -25.43
C HIS A 506 14.08 -18.84 -24.69
N GLY A 507 14.78 -19.66 -23.88
CA GLY A 507 15.91 -19.25 -23.05
C GLY A 507 16.98 -18.39 -23.75
N PRO A 508 17.52 -18.82 -24.92
CA PRO A 508 18.51 -18.05 -25.66
C PRO A 508 18.05 -16.64 -26.06
N TYR A 509 16.76 -16.46 -26.34
CA TYR A 509 16.21 -15.14 -26.65
C TYR A 509 16.26 -14.21 -25.42
N VAL A 510 15.88 -14.71 -24.26
CA VAL A 510 15.91 -13.94 -23.00
C VAL A 510 17.35 -13.57 -22.63
N ALA A 511 18.29 -14.50 -22.74
CA ALA A 511 19.71 -14.22 -22.52
C ALA A 511 20.22 -13.11 -23.46
N LYS A 512 19.93 -13.23 -24.76
CA LYS A 512 20.31 -12.21 -25.74
C LYS A 512 19.68 -10.84 -25.42
N LEU A 513 18.42 -10.81 -25.00
CA LEU A 513 17.73 -9.58 -24.61
C LEU A 513 18.46 -8.85 -23.47
N ILE A 514 18.95 -9.59 -22.47
CA ILE A 514 19.71 -9.05 -21.34
C ILE A 514 21.04 -8.47 -21.82
N GLU A 515 21.78 -9.21 -22.66
CA GLU A 515 23.05 -8.74 -23.22
C GLU A 515 22.86 -7.47 -24.05
N ASP A 516 21.88 -7.46 -24.96
CA ASP A 516 21.59 -6.31 -25.80
C ASP A 516 21.19 -5.08 -24.97
N ARG A 517 20.46 -5.29 -23.87
CA ARG A 517 20.10 -4.21 -22.94
C ARG A 517 21.31 -3.68 -22.16
N ALA A 518 22.20 -4.56 -21.70
CA ALA A 518 23.41 -4.19 -20.98
C ALA A 518 24.43 -3.47 -21.87
N ASP A 519 24.52 -3.88 -23.14
CA ASP A 519 25.43 -3.32 -24.13
C ASP A 519 24.90 -2.03 -24.78
N GLY A 520 23.66 -1.62 -24.45
CA GLY A 520 23.04 -0.40 -24.98
C GLY A 520 22.49 -0.53 -26.40
N ASN A 521 22.38 -1.75 -26.91
CA ASN A 521 21.73 -2.06 -28.20
C ASN A 521 20.19 -1.94 -28.10
N LEU A 522 19.66 -1.99 -26.88
CA LEU A 522 18.25 -1.78 -26.56
C LEU A 522 18.07 -0.60 -25.60
N PRO A 523 16.92 0.10 -25.70
CA PRO A 523 16.67 1.35 -25.00
C PRO A 523 16.51 1.25 -23.48
#